data_AF-A0A8X6MTC6-F1
#
_entry.id   AF-A0A8X6MTC6-F1
#
_cell.length_a   1.000
_cell.length_b   1.000
_cell.length_c   1.000
_cell.angle_alpha   90.00
_cell.angle_beta   90.00
_cell.angle_gamma   90.00
#
_symmetry.space_group_name_H-M   'P 1'
#
loop_
_entity.id
_entity.type
_entity.pdbx_description
1 polymer ?
#
loop_
_entity_poly.entity_id
_entity_poly.type
_entity_poly.pdbx_seq_one_letter_code
_entity_poly.pdbx_strand_id
1 'polypeptide(L)' 'YRHWHADLRLDDTPLEAGLGFTCKLKSETPFLGRSALEKQKKEGLKKRLACFTIDE' A
#
# COMPACT_ATOMS: atom_id res chain seq x y z
N TYR A 1 -10.86 -4.56 -6.87
CA TYR A 1 -10.97 -3.09 -6.81
C TYR A 1 -10.83 -2.63 -5.36
N ARG A 2 -10.45 -1.38 -5.10
CA ARG A 2 -10.32 -0.76 -3.76
C ARG A 2 -11.19 0.50 -3.76
N HIS A 3 -11.98 0.70 -2.71
CA HIS A 3 -12.85 1.85 -2.57
C HIS A 3 -12.19 2.93 -1.72
N TRP A 4 -12.07 4.13 -2.27
CA TRP A 4 -11.54 5.29 -1.54
C TRP A 4 -12.46 5.64 -0.36
N HIS A 5 -11.90 6.00 0.78
CA HIS A 5 -12.57 6.18 2.08
C HIS A 5 -13.10 4.93 2.80
N ALA A 6 -13.06 3.74 2.18
CA ALA A 6 -13.44 2.48 2.85
C ALA A 6 -12.24 1.53 2.97
N ASP A 7 -11.66 1.12 1.84
CA ASP A 7 -10.47 0.25 1.81
C ASP A 7 -9.16 1.03 1.88
N LEU A 8 -9.19 2.31 1.45
CA LEU A 8 -8.02 3.19 1.38
C LEU A 8 -8.38 4.58 1.86
N ARG A 9 -7.64 5.12 2.83
CA ARG A 9 -7.78 6.47 3.36
C ARG A 9 -6.46 7.24 3.22
N LEU A 10 -6.48 8.51 3.62
CA LEU A 10 -5.31 9.41 3.57
C LEU A 10 -4.12 8.92 4.41
N ASP A 11 -4.38 8.12 5.45
CA ASP A 11 -3.38 7.54 6.36
C ASP A 11 -2.90 6.15 5.95
N ASP A 12 -3.40 5.60 4.84
CA ASP A 12 -3.02 4.28 4.34
C ASP A 12 -2.06 4.41 3.17
N THR A 13 -0.98 3.62 3.16
CA THR A 13 -0.05 3.62 2.03
C THR A 13 -0.45 2.60 0.96
N PRO A 14 -0.04 2.80 -0.31
CA PRO A 14 -0.22 1.80 -1.36
C PRO A 14 0.34 0.42 -1.01
N LEU A 15 1.40 0.36 -0.19
CA LEU A 15 1.95 -0.93 0.25
C LEU A 15 1.03 -1.62 1.26
N GLU A 16 0.48 -0.88 2.22
CA GLU A 16 -0.44 -1.41 3.23
C GLU A 16 -1.76 -1.89 2.62
N ALA A 17 -2.26 -1.19 1.60
CA ALA A 17 -3.48 -1.55 0.87
C ALA A 17 -3.29 -2.67 -0.18
N GLY A 18 -2.09 -3.27 -0.27
CA GLY A 18 -1.78 -4.30 -1.27
C GLY A 18 -1.77 -3.79 -2.71
N LEU A 19 -1.58 -2.49 -2.90
CA LEU A 19 -1.51 -1.80 -4.20
C LEU A 19 -0.07 -1.54 -4.65
N GLY A 20 0.95 -2.07 -3.98
CA GLY A 20 2.36 -1.82 -4.31
C GLY A 20 2.77 -2.18 -5.74
N PHE A 21 2.00 -3.04 -6.43
CA PHE A 21 2.24 -3.39 -7.84
C PHE A 21 1.98 -2.24 -8.81
N THR A 22 1.21 -1.21 -8.42
CA THR A 22 0.94 -0.03 -9.25
C THR A 22 2.05 1.02 -9.13
N CYS A 23 2.87 0.96 -8.08
CA CYS A 23 3.97 1.89 -7.84
C CYS A 23 5.22 1.48 -8.65
N LYS A 24 5.82 2.44 -9.38
CA LYS A 24 7.03 2.25 -10.19
C LYS A 24 8.32 2.19 -9.34
N LEU A 25 8.39 1.22 -8.42
CA LEU A 25 9.53 1.02 -7.52
C LEU A 25 10.69 0.22 -8.15
N LYS A 26 10.51 -0.32 -9.36
CA LYS A 26 11.53 -1.10 -10.10
C LYS A 26 12.25 -0.28 -11.18
N SER A 27 11.75 0.91 -11.51
CA SER A 27 12.41 1.84 -12.44
C SER A 27 12.90 3.05 -11.66
N GLU A 28 13.73 3.89 -12.27
CA GLU A 28 14.21 5.15 -11.67
C GLU A 28 13.25 6.33 -11.87
N THR A 29 11.99 6.05 -12.26
CA THR A 29 11.00 7.11 -12.53
C THR A 29 10.64 7.83 -11.22
N PRO A 30 10.90 9.14 -11.09
CA PRO A 30 10.54 9.89 -9.89
C PRO A 30 9.03 10.09 -9.81
N PHE A 31 8.47 9.97 -8.61
CA PHE A 31 7.07 10.29 -8.31
C PHE A 31 6.93 10.71 -6.85
N LEU A 32 5.86 11.46 -6.54
CA LEU A 32 5.58 11.94 -5.19
C LEU A 32 5.39 10.77 -4.22
N GLY A 33 6.11 10.78 -3.09
CA GLY A 33 6.02 9.73 -2.08
C GLY A 33 6.89 8.48 -2.35
N ARG A 34 7.66 8.44 -3.44
CA ARG A 34 8.55 7.31 -3.76
C ARG A 34 9.51 6.98 -2.62
N SER A 35 10.24 7.97 -2.11
CA SER A 35 11.22 7.79 -1.04
C SER A 35 10.58 7.27 0.25
N ALA A 36 9.36 7.72 0.56
CA ALA A 36 8.58 7.23 1.69
C ALA A 36 8.21 5.74 1.53
N LEU A 37 7.79 5.32 0.33
CA LEU A 37 7.49 3.91 0.05
C LEU A 37 8.73 3.02 0.06
N GLU A 38 9.86 3.51 -0.46
CA GLU A 38 11.14 2.78 -0.40
C GLU A 38 11.60 2.57 1.05
N LYS A 39 11.49 3.61 1.88
CA LYS A 39 11.76 3.51 3.32
C LYS A 39 10.82 2.53 4.00
N GLN A 40 9.51 2.65 3.79
CA GLN A 40 8.50 1.77 4.37
C GLN A 40 8.72 0.29 3.96
N LYS A 41 9.12 0.04 2.70
CA LYS A 41 9.44 -1.31 2.22
C LYS A 41 10.67 -1.91 2.92
N LYS A 42 11.68 -1.08 3.25
CA LYS A 42 12.87 -1.50 4.00
C LYS A 42 12.57 -1.76 5.48
N GLU A 43 11.76 -0.90 6.10
CA GLU A 43 11.40 -0.99 7.53
C GLU A 43 10.35 -2.08 7.81
N GLY A 44 9.56 -2.45 6.81
CA GLY A 44 8.47 -3.41 6.94
C GLY A 44 7.13 -2.75 7.25
N LEU A 45 6.03 -3.45 6.92
CA LEU A 45 4.67 -2.94 7.09
C LEU A 45 4.16 -3.22 8.51
N LYS A 46 3.61 -2.20 9.17
CA LYS A 46 3.00 -2.31 10.52
C LYS A 46 1.52 -2.70 10.48
N LYS A 47 0.83 -2.39 9.38
CA LYS A 47 -0.56 -2.78 9.10
C LYS A 47 -0.67 -3.26 7.66
N ARG A 48 -1.67 -4.10 7.37
CA ARG A 48 -2.01 -4.54 6.01
C ARG A 48 -3.53 -4.72 5.88
N LEU A 49 -4.07 -4.38 4.71
CA LEU A 49 -5.44 -4.71 4.36
C LEU A 49 -5.57 -6.23 4.20
N ALA A 50 -6.57 -6.82 4.86
CA ALA A 50 -6.84 -8.26 4.82
C ALA A 50 -8.33 -8.51 4.56
N CYS A 51 -8.63 -9.64 3.94
CA CYS A 51 -9.99 -10.11 3.75
C CYS A 51 -10.23 -11.30 4.66
N PHE A 52 -11.36 -11.28 5.37
CA PHE A 52 -11.79 -12.37 6.24
C PHE A 52 -12.98 -13.08 5.60
N THR A 53 -13.04 -14.39 5.80
CA THR A 53 -14.20 -15.23 5.49
C THR A 53 -14.69 -15.79 6.82
N ILE A 54 -16.01 -15.85 7.00
CA ILE A 54 -16.65 -16.38 8.19
C ILE A 54 -17.23 -17.74 7.81
N ASP A 55 -16.92 -18.78 8.58
CA ASP A 55 -17.59 -20.07 8.50
C ASP A 55 -18.88 -20.00 9.34
N GLU A 56 -19.99 -20.53 8.81
CA GLU A 56 -21.28 -20.66 9.53
C GLU A 56 -21.24 -21.73 10.63
#